data_AF-X1VZQ7-F1
#
_entry.id   AF-X1VZQ7-F1
#
_cell.length_a   1.000
_cell.length_b   1.000
_cell.length_c   1.000
_cell.angle_alpha   90.00
_cell.angle_beta   90.00
_cell.angle_gamma   90.00
#
_symmetry.space_group_name_H-M   'P 1'
#
loop_
_entity.id
_entity.type
_entity.pdbx_description
1 polymer ?
#
loop_
_entity_poly.entity_id
_entity_poly.type
_entity_poly.pdbx_seq_one_letter_code
_entity_poly.pdbx_strand_id
1 'polypeptide(L)' 'AQIELGDRWLTPHSFRHTINTIVRNSGHDPAKIRAVLGWMDEEIQDNYTHWEAEHLRRWAEIVDDIWG' A
#
# COMPACT_ATOMS: atom_id res chain seq x y z
N ALA A 1 -6.17 18.59 8.98
CA ALA A 1 -6.41 19.05 7.60
C ALA A 1 -7.82 18.65 7.22
N GLN A 2 -8.66 19.59 6.77
CA GLN A 2 -9.94 19.26 6.14
C GLN A 2 -9.65 18.75 4.73
N ILE A 3 -10.28 17.63 4.36
CA ILE A 3 -10.15 17.07 3.01
C ILE A 3 -11.23 17.74 2.16
N GLU A 4 -10.81 18.52 1.16
CA GLU A 4 -11.73 19.12 0.18
C GLU A 4 -12.27 18.00 -0.73
N LEU A 5 -13.59 17.77 -0.67
CA LEU A 5 -14.31 16.81 -1.50
C LEU A 5 -14.71 17.50 -2.80
N GLY A 6 -14.12 17.10 -3.94
CA GLY A 6 -14.51 17.63 -5.25
C GLY A 6 -13.55 17.25 -6.38
N ASP A 7 -12.24 17.46 -6.17
CA ASP A 7 -11.25 17.31 -7.26
C ASP A 7 -10.54 15.96 -7.29
N ARG A 8 -10.65 15.17 -6.23
CA ARG A 8 -10.13 13.80 -6.19
C ARG A 8 -11.32 12.85 -6.18
N TRP A 9 -11.40 11.95 -7.15
CA TRP A 9 -12.35 10.83 -7.16
C TRP A 9 -11.96 9.79 -6.09
N LEU A 10 -11.98 10.23 -4.83
CA LEU A 10 -11.77 9.42 -3.65
C LEU A 10 -13.08 8.72 -3.34
N THR A 11 -13.21 7.52 -3.90
CA THR A 11 -14.30 6.62 -3.55
C THR A 11 -13.84 5.72 -2.40
N PRO A 12 -14.76 5.10 -1.65
CA PRO A 12 -14.39 4.08 -0.66
C PRO A 12 -13.47 2.98 -1.23
N HIS A 13 -13.58 2.74 -2.54
CA HIS A 13 -12.71 1.82 -3.26
C HIS A 13 -11.27 2.32 -3.35
N SER A 14 -11.02 3.54 -3.85
CA SER A 14 -9.64 4.08 -3.94
C SER A 14 -8.99 4.24 -2.56
N PHE A 15 -9.78 4.55 -1.52
CA PHE A 15 -9.28 4.52 -0.14
C PHE A 15 -8.78 3.13 0.29
N ARG A 16 -9.50 2.06 -0.08
CA ARG A 16 -9.11 0.67 0.23
C ARG A 16 -7.79 0.28 -0.43
N HIS A 17 -7.51 0.76 -1.64
CA HIS A 17 -6.21 0.60 -2.32
C HIS A 17 -5.09 1.32 -1.58
N THR A 18 -5.30 2.60 -1.24
CA THR A 18 -4.31 3.42 -0.54
C THR A 18 -3.96 2.84 0.82
N ILE A 19 -4.94 2.49 1.65
CA ILE A 19 -4.68 1.96 3.00
C ILE A 19 -4.01 0.58 2.95
N ASN A 20 -4.41 -0.31 2.04
CA ASN A 20 -3.75 -1.60 1.86
C ASN A 20 -2.28 -1.44 1.50
N THR A 21 -1.97 -0.56 0.54
CA THR A 21 -0.60 -0.33 0.08
C THR A 21 0.29 0.23 1.20
N ILE A 22 -0.18 1.25 1.92
CA ILE A 22 0.59 1.87 3.02
C ILE A 22 0.87 0.85 4.13
N VAL A 23 -0.16 0.14 4.59
CA VAL A 23 -0.06 -0.79 5.73
C VAL A 23 0.75 -2.03 5.36
N ARG A 24 0.68 -2.49 4.10
CA ARG A 24 1.51 -3.59 3.61
C ARG A 24 2.97 -3.16 3.46
N ASN A 25 3.22 -1.94 2.98
CA ASN A 25 4.58 -1.39 2.88
C ASN A 25 5.28 -1.27 4.24
N SER A 26 4.53 -0.98 5.30
CA SER A 26 5.08 -0.88 6.66
C SER A 26 5.39 -2.23 7.31
N GLY A 27 5.20 -3.34 6.58
CA GLY A 27 5.59 -4.68 7.02
C GLY A 27 4.60 -5.38 7.95
N HIS A 28 3.35 -4.91 8.03
CA HIS A 28 2.32 -5.62 8.78
C HIS A 28 1.93 -6.94 8.11
N ASP A 29 1.52 -7.91 8.93
CA ASP A 29 1.04 -9.22 8.49
C ASP A 29 -0.08 -9.08 7.45
N PRO A 30 0.13 -9.52 6.20
CA PRO A 30 -0.85 -9.43 5.13
C PRO A 30 -2.19 -10.08 5.48
N ALA A 31 -2.20 -11.17 6.26
CA ALA A 31 -3.44 -11.85 6.65
C ALA A 31 -4.32 -10.97 7.55
N LYS A 32 -3.72 -10.17 8.43
CA LYS A 32 -4.45 -9.22 9.29
C LYS A 32 -5.01 -8.06 8.47
N ILE A 33 -4.24 -7.56 7.50
CA ILE A 33 -4.69 -6.50 6.58
C ILE A 33 -5.91 -7.00 5.80
N ARG A 34 -5.85 -8.23 5.26
CA ARG A 34 -6.98 -8.87 4.58
C ARG A 34 -8.21 -9.01 5.46
N ALA A 35 -8.04 -9.47 6.70
CA ALA A 35 -9.15 -9.61 7.64
C ALA A 35 -9.86 -8.28 7.93
N VAL A 36 -9.09 -7.20 8.14
CA VAL A 36 -9.64 -5.85 8.37
C VAL A 36 -10.32 -5.29 7.13
N LEU A 37 -9.73 -5.52 5.96
CA LEU A 37 -10.25 -5.01 4.70
C LEU A 37 -11.28 -5.92 4.06
N GLY A 38 -11.61 -7.09 4.63
CA GLY A 38 -12.66 -7.98 4.12
C GLY A 38 -12.27 -8.73 2.84
N TRP A 39 -11.03 -9.22 2.76
CA TRP A 39 -10.55 -10.10 1.70
C TRP A 39 -10.26 -11.48 2.24
N MET A 40 -10.63 -12.51 1.49
CA MET A 40 -10.37 -13.90 1.84
C MET A 40 -9.06 -14.40 1.21
N ASP A 41 -8.79 -13.97 -0.01
CA ASP A 41 -7.68 -14.47 -0.81
C ASP A 41 -6.56 -13.43 -0.97
N GLU A 42 -5.33 -13.92 -1.04
CA GLU A 42 -4.14 -13.09 -1.28
C GLU A 42 -4.16 -12.44 -2.67
N GLU A 43 -4.64 -13.18 -3.68
CA GLU A 43 -4.80 -12.65 -5.04
C GLU A 43 -5.71 -11.41 -5.08
N ILE A 44 -6.77 -11.40 -4.27
CA ILE A 44 -7.64 -10.24 -4.16
C ILE A 44 -6.89 -9.07 -3.52
N GLN A 45 -6.06 -9.31 -2.50
CA GLN A 45 -5.26 -8.23 -1.90
C GLN A 45 -4.20 -7.68 -2.85
N ASP A 46 -3.57 -8.53 -3.65
CA ASP A 46 -2.54 -8.14 -4.62
C ASP A 46 -3.11 -7.19 -5.68
N ASN A 47 -4.31 -7.45 -6.16
CA ASN A 47 -5.04 -6.55 -7.07
C ASN A 47 -5.31 -5.16 -6.48
N TYR A 48 -5.23 -5.01 -5.15
CA TYR A 48 -5.42 -3.74 -4.44
C TYR A 48 -4.11 -3.11 -3.96
N THR A 49 -2.96 -3.68 -4.32
CA THR A 49 -1.64 -3.22 -3.91
C THR A 49 -0.97 -2.46 -5.05
N HIS A 50 -0.60 -1.20 -4.82
CA HIS A 50 0.06 -0.36 -5.82
C HIS A 50 1.50 0.00 -5.41
N TRP A 51 2.46 -0.81 -5.85
CA TRP A 51 3.87 -0.54 -5.61
C TRP A 51 4.42 0.49 -6.58
N GLU A 52 4.57 1.73 -6.11
CA GLU A 52 5.40 2.75 -6.74
C GLU A 52 6.89 2.57 -6.45
N ALA A 53 7.75 3.17 -7.29
CA ALA A 53 9.21 3.12 -7.15
C ALA A 53 9.71 3.60 -5.78
N GLU A 54 8.97 4.50 -5.12
CA GLU A 54 9.31 4.98 -3.78
C GLU A 54 9.25 3.91 -2.69
N HIS A 55 8.45 2.86 -2.86
CA HIS A 55 8.38 1.72 -1.95
C HIS A 55 9.64 0.83 -2.03
N LEU A 56 10.43 0.98 -3.10
CA LEU A 56 11.70 0.29 -3.28
C LEU A 56 12.90 1.12 -2.79
N ARG A 57 12.70 2.33 -2.25
CA ARG A 57 13.80 3.19 -1.76
C ARG A 57 14.70 2.47 -0.77
N ARG A 58 14.13 1.66 0.12
CA ARG A 58 14.94 0.89 1.08
C ARG A 58 15.87 -0.12 0.41
N TRP A 59 15.46 -0.70 -0.72
CA TRP A 59 16.32 -1.58 -1.50
C TRP A 59 17.45 -0.81 -2.19
N ALA A 60 17.14 0.37 -2.73
CA ALA A 60 18.15 1.25 -3.32
C ALA A 60 19.22 1.65 -2.28
N GLU A 61 18.80 2.05 -1.07
CA GLU A 61 19.73 2.36 0.03
C GLU A 61 20.64 1.18 0.39
N ILE A 62 20.12 -0.05 0.42
CA ILE A 62 20.92 -1.25 0.72
C ILE A 62 21.92 -1.53 -0.39
N VAL A 63 21.53 -1.35 -1.66
CA VAL A 63 22.43 -1.52 -2.79
C VAL A 63 23.55 -0.48 -2.75
N ASP A 64 23.21 0.78 -2.49
CA ASP A 64 24.19 1.87 -2.36
C ASP A 64 25.14 1.62 -1.17
N ASP A 65 24.67 1.07 -0.05
CA ASP A 65 25.51 0.73 1.12
C ASP A 65 26.49 -0.43 0.83
N ILE A 66 26.09 -1.41 0.00
CA ILE A 66 26.93 -2.56 -0.34
C ILE A 66 27.95 -2.21 -1.44
N TRP A 67 27.59 -1.34 -2.39
CA TRP A 67 28.34 -1.15 -3.64
C TRP A 67 28.85 0.28 -3.89
N GLY A 68 28.47 1.26 -3.07
CA GLY A 68 28.92 2.67 -3.14
C GLY A 68 30.13 2.97 -2.28
#